data_AF-A0A1V5L6X7-F1
#
_entry.id   AF-A0A1V5L6X7-F1
#
_cell.length_a   1.000
_cell.length_b   1.000
_cell.length_c   1.000
_cell.angle_alpha   90.00
_cell.angle_beta   90.00
_cell.angle_gamma   90.00
#
_symmetry.space_group_name_H-M   'P 1'
#
loop_
_entity.id
_entity.type
_entity.pdbx_description
1 polymer ?
#
loop_
_entity_poly.entity_id
_entity_poly.type
_entity_poly.pdbx_seq_one_letter_code
_entity_poly.pdbx_strand_id
1 'polypeptide(L)'
;MDSNTLYAGSRSNAHDSLLTALSNGFAFATVGAPLMILDGLVGKDYREVPVNGRIYEQVKIGTGLLDADCLISLAHFKGHMVSGFGAQIKNLSMGAAPRSGKQMMHSDVRPTVDGERCAGCGRCVYWCPAGAIELHENGAVISNDRCIGCGECVVSCVHGAIAVSWESEAGLVQRKMAEFALGALSGKVDRYLGVTFVMNVTPDCDCCSWSDAPLVPDVGILAGRDPVALDQAGHDLVKAQPGIVSSALGVSGAAVEDKLAYLHRLDPAVQLEHGEAVGLGVRSYRLRTI
;
A
#
# COMPACT_ATOMS: atom_id res chain seq x y z
N MET A 1 -7.06 0.35 -12.11
CA MET A 1 -6.98 -1.02 -11.56
C MET A 1 -6.55 -0.90 -10.11
N ASP A 2 -6.94 -1.83 -9.26
CA ASP A 2 -6.51 -1.89 -7.84
C ASP A 2 -6.55 -3.35 -7.36
N SER A 3 -5.98 -3.65 -6.21
CA SER A 3 -5.98 -4.98 -5.59
C SER A 3 -6.79 -4.98 -4.29
N ASN A 4 -7.21 -6.16 -3.85
CA ASN A 4 -8.03 -6.31 -2.65
C ASN A 4 -7.29 -5.87 -1.38
N THR A 5 -7.99 -5.28 -0.42
CA THR A 5 -7.41 -4.78 0.83
C THR A 5 -7.06 -5.92 1.79
N LEU A 6 -6.04 -5.69 2.63
CA LEU A 6 -5.64 -6.66 3.65
C LEU A 6 -6.75 -6.83 4.71
N TYR A 7 -7.30 -5.72 5.18
CA TYR A 7 -8.37 -5.66 6.18
C TYR A 7 -9.73 -6.08 5.62
N ALA A 8 -10.60 -6.53 6.54
CA ALA A 8 -11.99 -6.83 6.25
C ALA A 8 -12.75 -5.56 5.85
N GLY A 9 -13.78 -5.73 5.03
CA GLY A 9 -14.61 -4.64 4.52
C GLY A 9 -15.01 -4.86 3.07
N SER A 10 -15.65 -3.85 2.49
CA SER A 10 -16.21 -3.92 1.13
C SER A 10 -15.16 -3.95 0.01
N ARG A 11 -13.86 -3.93 0.36
CA ARG A 11 -12.74 -4.06 -0.58
C ARG A 11 -11.90 -5.34 -0.38
N SER A 12 -12.41 -6.30 0.38
CA SER A 12 -11.68 -7.50 0.79
C SER A 12 -11.63 -8.62 -0.28
N ASN A 13 -12.52 -8.55 -1.29
CA ASN A 13 -12.58 -9.46 -2.43
C ASN A 13 -13.08 -8.70 -3.67
N ALA A 14 -12.94 -9.31 -4.86
CA ALA A 14 -13.19 -8.59 -6.10
C ALA A 14 -14.66 -8.20 -6.28
N HIS A 15 -15.58 -9.09 -5.91
CA HIS A 15 -17.02 -8.83 -6.04
C HIS A 15 -17.42 -7.58 -5.25
N ASP A 16 -17.08 -7.54 -3.97
CA ASP A 16 -17.44 -6.41 -3.11
C ASP A 16 -16.68 -5.14 -3.51
N SER A 17 -15.41 -5.27 -3.93
CA SER A 17 -14.61 -4.14 -4.42
C SER A 17 -15.25 -3.48 -5.64
N LEU A 18 -15.75 -4.28 -6.58
CA LEU A 18 -16.46 -3.79 -7.75
C LEU A 18 -17.78 -3.10 -7.36
N LEU A 19 -18.56 -3.68 -6.45
CA LEU A 19 -19.78 -3.03 -5.93
C LEU A 19 -19.48 -1.69 -5.24
N THR A 20 -18.41 -1.64 -4.44
CA THR A 20 -17.95 -0.41 -3.79
C THR A 20 -17.59 0.64 -4.81
N ALA A 21 -16.84 0.28 -5.85
CA ALA A 21 -16.43 1.20 -6.90
C ALA A 21 -17.64 1.71 -7.70
N LEU A 22 -18.60 0.84 -8.03
CA LEU A 22 -19.87 1.22 -8.67
C LEU A 22 -20.64 2.24 -7.82
N SER A 23 -20.70 2.01 -6.50
CA SER A 23 -21.39 2.91 -5.55
C SER A 23 -20.72 4.28 -5.45
N ASN A 24 -19.43 4.37 -5.78
CA ASN A 24 -18.66 5.61 -5.84
C ASN A 24 -18.58 6.23 -7.25
N GLY A 25 -19.38 5.72 -8.20
CA GLY A 25 -19.46 6.27 -9.56
C GLY A 25 -18.38 5.77 -10.53
N PHE A 26 -17.53 4.82 -10.14
CA PHE A 26 -16.52 4.21 -11.01
C PHE A 26 -17.09 3.10 -11.90
N ALA A 27 -18.29 3.31 -12.44
CA ALA A 27 -18.90 2.40 -13.39
C ALA A 27 -18.28 2.56 -14.78
N PHE A 28 -18.25 1.47 -15.56
CA PHE A 28 -17.78 1.51 -16.95
C PHE A 28 -18.51 2.59 -17.77
N ALA A 29 -19.83 2.72 -17.57
CA ALA A 29 -20.66 3.71 -18.25
C ALA A 29 -20.28 5.17 -17.92
N THR A 30 -19.68 5.42 -16.76
CA THR A 30 -19.26 6.76 -16.31
C THR A 30 -17.81 7.04 -16.70
N VAL A 31 -16.92 6.08 -16.47
CA VAL A 31 -15.47 6.26 -16.63
C VAL A 31 -15.00 5.98 -18.06
N GLY A 32 -15.73 5.16 -18.81
CA GLY A 32 -15.33 4.71 -20.15
C GLY A 32 -14.19 3.69 -20.15
N ALA A 33 -13.84 3.12 -19.00
CA ALA A 33 -12.77 2.13 -18.85
C ALA A 33 -13.22 0.98 -17.92
N PRO A 34 -12.86 -0.28 -18.21
CA PRO A 34 -13.24 -1.41 -17.38
C PRO A 34 -12.53 -1.35 -16.03
N LEU A 35 -13.26 -1.68 -14.98
CA LEU A 35 -12.67 -1.84 -13.66
C LEU A 35 -12.23 -3.30 -13.48
N MET A 36 -10.96 -3.48 -13.13
CA MET A 36 -10.36 -4.79 -12.90
C MET A 36 -9.63 -4.81 -11.56
N ILE A 37 -9.84 -5.92 -10.84
CA ILE A 37 -9.16 -6.22 -9.59
C ILE A 37 -7.95 -7.10 -9.87
N LEU A 38 -6.77 -6.58 -9.55
CA LEU A 38 -5.47 -7.08 -10.02
C LEU A 38 -5.10 -8.47 -9.48
N ASP A 39 -5.62 -8.82 -8.29
CA ASP A 39 -5.31 -10.04 -7.56
C ASP A 39 -6.44 -11.08 -7.58
N GLY A 40 -7.31 -10.98 -8.57
CA GLY A 40 -8.37 -11.94 -8.85
C GLY A 40 -9.51 -11.93 -7.82
N LEU A 41 -10.40 -12.92 -7.90
CA LEU A 41 -11.67 -12.91 -7.16
C LEU A 41 -11.49 -12.83 -5.64
N VAL A 42 -10.49 -13.52 -5.10
CA VAL A 42 -10.28 -13.69 -3.65
C VAL A 42 -8.91 -13.18 -3.18
N GLY A 43 -8.21 -12.41 -4.01
CA GLY A 43 -6.91 -11.82 -3.67
C GLY A 43 -5.73 -12.79 -3.70
N LYS A 44 -5.80 -13.82 -4.56
CA LYS A 44 -4.80 -14.90 -4.69
C LYS A 44 -4.18 -15.01 -6.09
N ASP A 45 -4.61 -14.19 -7.03
CA ASP A 45 -4.03 -14.18 -8.36
C ASP A 45 -2.80 -13.26 -8.38
N TYR A 46 -1.63 -13.85 -8.19
CA TYR A 46 -0.37 -13.11 -8.19
C TYR A 46 0.75 -13.95 -8.78
N ARG A 47 1.81 -13.26 -9.20
CA ARG A 47 3.10 -13.88 -9.51
C ARG A 47 4.16 -13.34 -8.56
N GLU A 48 5.14 -14.19 -8.28
CA GLU A 48 6.35 -13.80 -7.57
C GLU A 48 7.30 -13.15 -8.57
N VAL A 49 7.73 -11.93 -8.26
CA VAL A 49 8.55 -11.09 -9.13
C VAL A 49 9.89 -10.89 -8.44
N PRO A 50 11.01 -11.31 -9.07
CA PRO A 50 12.34 -11.02 -8.55
C PRO A 50 12.56 -9.51 -8.52
N VAL A 51 13.00 -9.00 -7.37
CA VAL A 51 13.39 -7.60 -7.19
C VAL A 51 14.83 -7.45 -6.72
N ASN A 52 15.44 -8.53 -6.21
CA ASN A 52 16.80 -8.52 -5.67
C ASN A 52 17.01 -7.33 -4.71
N GLY A 53 16.00 -7.08 -3.89
CA GLY A 53 15.98 -6.00 -2.91
C GLY A 53 16.89 -6.30 -1.72
N ARG A 54 16.95 -5.37 -0.78
CA ARG A 54 17.73 -5.54 0.46
C ARG A 54 16.96 -6.34 1.51
N ILE A 55 15.63 -6.40 1.39
CA ILE A 55 14.74 -7.14 2.30
C ILE A 55 14.21 -8.40 1.62
N TYR A 56 13.75 -8.28 0.38
CA TYR A 56 13.15 -9.37 -0.38
C TYR A 56 13.95 -9.70 -1.64
N GLU A 57 14.20 -10.99 -1.86
CA GLU A 57 14.67 -11.49 -3.16
C GLU A 57 13.57 -11.35 -4.22
N GLN A 58 12.32 -11.62 -3.81
CA GLN A 58 11.13 -11.57 -4.65
C GLN A 58 9.91 -11.04 -3.88
N VAL A 59 9.01 -10.35 -4.58
CA VAL A 59 7.77 -9.80 -4.04
C VAL A 59 6.56 -10.34 -4.80
N LYS A 60 5.37 -10.24 -4.21
CA LYS A 60 4.12 -10.73 -4.82
C LYS A 60 3.38 -9.57 -5.48
N ILE A 61 3.07 -9.69 -6.77
CA ILE A 61 2.36 -8.66 -7.54
C ILE A 61 1.15 -9.28 -8.22
N GLY A 62 0.00 -8.60 -8.16
CA GLY A 62 -1.23 -9.04 -8.80
C GLY A 62 -1.04 -9.28 -10.30
N THR A 63 -1.47 -10.46 -10.78
CA THR A 63 -1.20 -10.93 -12.14
C THR A 63 -1.69 -9.95 -13.20
N GLY A 64 -2.86 -9.32 -12.96
CA GLY A 64 -3.46 -8.38 -13.90
C GLY A 64 -2.61 -7.14 -14.18
N LEU A 65 -1.76 -6.72 -13.23
CA LEU A 65 -0.84 -5.59 -13.48
C LEU A 65 0.34 -6.05 -14.33
N LEU A 66 0.79 -7.26 -14.08
CA LEU A 66 1.96 -7.81 -14.75
C LEU A 66 1.70 -8.08 -16.24
N ASP A 67 0.45 -8.36 -16.63
CA ASP A 67 0.03 -8.55 -18.02
C ASP A 67 -0.17 -7.24 -18.80
N ALA A 68 -0.17 -6.08 -18.16
CA ALA A 68 -0.32 -4.80 -18.85
C ALA A 68 0.95 -4.40 -19.63
N ASP A 69 0.82 -3.86 -20.84
CA ASP A 69 1.98 -3.42 -21.64
C ASP A 69 2.62 -2.11 -21.16
N CYS A 70 1.83 -1.26 -20.49
CA CYS A 70 2.22 0.06 -20.00
C CYS A 70 1.43 0.41 -18.73
N LEU A 71 1.97 1.32 -17.93
CA LEU A 71 1.35 1.74 -16.67
C LEU A 71 1.22 3.25 -16.56
N ILE A 72 -0.01 3.74 -16.41
CA ILE A 72 -0.29 5.10 -15.95
C ILE A 72 -0.79 5.01 -14.51
N SER A 73 -0.02 5.54 -13.56
CA SER A 73 -0.34 5.54 -12.14
C SER A 73 -0.92 6.89 -11.73
N LEU A 74 -2.18 6.90 -11.31
CA LEU A 74 -2.82 8.07 -10.73
C LEU A 74 -2.73 7.95 -9.20
N ALA A 75 -2.04 8.87 -8.55
CA ALA A 75 -1.87 8.87 -7.09
C ALA A 75 -2.32 10.20 -6.49
N HIS A 76 -2.91 10.13 -5.30
CA HIS A 76 -3.16 11.30 -4.46
C HIS A 76 -2.03 11.44 -3.44
N PHE A 77 -1.48 12.64 -3.29
CA PHE A 77 -0.48 12.94 -2.27
C PHE A 77 -1.17 13.31 -0.96
N LYS A 78 -0.95 12.50 0.09
CA LYS A 78 -1.64 12.64 1.38
C LYS A 78 -0.80 12.12 2.55
N GLY A 79 -1.11 12.49 3.79
CA GLY A 79 -0.39 12.00 4.97
C GLY A 79 -0.70 10.54 5.30
N HIS A 80 0.15 9.83 6.03
CA HIS A 80 -0.06 8.41 6.34
C HIS A 80 0.58 7.99 7.67
N MET A 81 -0.18 7.25 8.49
CA MET A 81 0.19 6.93 9.88
C MET A 81 1.48 6.13 10.05
N VAL A 82 1.90 5.38 9.02
CA VAL A 82 3.04 4.46 9.10
C VAL A 82 4.17 4.85 8.14
N SER A 83 3.90 5.66 7.13
CA SER A 83 4.90 6.03 6.12
C SER A 83 5.13 7.53 6.01
N GLY A 84 4.52 8.33 6.89
CA GLY A 84 4.52 9.79 6.82
C GLY A 84 3.60 10.31 5.73
N PHE A 85 3.72 9.80 4.50
CA PHE A 85 2.84 10.13 3.38
C PHE A 85 2.56 8.93 2.46
N GLY A 86 1.61 9.10 1.56
CA GLY A 86 1.36 8.21 0.44
C GLY A 86 1.25 9.00 -0.85
N ALA A 87 1.90 8.51 -1.90
CA ALA A 87 1.83 9.03 -3.26
C ALA A 87 2.17 7.88 -4.24
N GLN A 88 3.05 8.06 -5.23
CA GLN A 88 3.34 7.07 -6.26
C GLN A 88 3.89 5.76 -5.71
N ILE A 89 4.89 5.79 -4.82
CA ILE A 89 5.49 4.55 -4.30
C ILE A 89 4.45 3.75 -3.52
N LYS A 90 3.62 4.39 -2.70
CA LYS A 90 2.51 3.72 -1.98
C LYS A 90 1.48 3.16 -2.97
N ASN A 91 1.15 3.90 -4.02
CA ASN A 91 0.17 3.48 -5.02
C ASN A 91 0.65 2.27 -5.81
N LEU A 92 1.89 2.31 -6.29
CA LEU A 92 2.56 1.23 -7.01
C LEU A 92 2.79 0.00 -6.12
N SER A 93 3.08 0.18 -4.84
CA SER A 93 3.29 -0.93 -3.91
C SER A 93 1.96 -1.54 -3.44
N MET A 94 1.28 -0.88 -2.52
CA MET A 94 0.05 -1.39 -1.91
C MET A 94 -1.07 -1.62 -2.93
N GLY A 95 -1.19 -0.76 -3.94
CA GLY A 95 -2.22 -0.89 -4.98
C GLY A 95 -1.97 -2.07 -5.92
N ALA A 96 -0.72 -2.53 -6.08
CA ALA A 96 -0.38 -3.67 -6.94
C ALA A 96 -0.25 -5.01 -6.21
N ALA A 97 0.03 -4.98 -4.90
CA ALA A 97 0.27 -6.19 -4.12
C ALA A 97 -1.03 -6.96 -3.85
N PRO A 98 -1.06 -8.29 -3.93
CA PRO A 98 -2.20 -9.07 -3.44
C PRO A 98 -2.31 -8.95 -1.92
N ARG A 99 -3.40 -9.44 -1.31
CA ARG A 99 -3.58 -9.40 0.16
C ARG A 99 -2.39 -9.97 0.93
N SER A 100 -1.81 -11.08 0.48
CA SER A 100 -0.61 -11.67 1.07
C SER A 100 0.64 -10.78 0.96
N GLY A 101 0.81 -10.06 -0.16
CA GLY A 101 1.88 -9.09 -0.35
C GLY A 101 1.71 -7.87 0.57
N LYS A 102 0.47 -7.41 0.76
CA LYS A 102 0.14 -6.38 1.75
C LYS A 102 0.48 -6.82 3.18
N GLN A 103 0.26 -8.10 3.53
CA GLN A 103 0.72 -8.64 4.81
C GLN A 103 2.25 -8.58 4.94
N MET A 104 2.98 -9.02 3.91
CA MET A 104 4.46 -8.98 3.93
C MET A 104 4.96 -7.58 4.28
N MET A 105 4.32 -6.55 3.72
CA MET A 105 4.62 -5.14 4.01
C MET A 105 4.26 -4.70 5.44
N HIS A 106 3.22 -5.24 6.07
CA HIS A 106 2.66 -4.75 7.35
C HIS A 106 3.05 -5.55 8.59
N SER A 107 3.65 -6.73 8.43
CA SER A 107 3.87 -7.62 9.56
C SER A 107 5.19 -8.36 9.45
N ASP A 108 5.99 -8.25 10.49
CA ASP A 108 7.19 -9.07 10.72
C ASP A 108 6.92 -10.20 11.72
N VAL A 109 5.74 -10.17 12.36
CA VAL A 109 5.36 -11.11 13.40
C VAL A 109 4.55 -12.25 12.78
N ARG A 110 4.92 -13.47 13.15
CA ARG A 110 4.18 -14.67 12.76
C ARG A 110 2.79 -14.64 13.41
N PRO A 111 1.70 -14.81 12.65
CA PRO A 111 0.36 -14.70 13.20
C PRO A 111 0.08 -15.83 14.19
N THR A 112 -0.77 -15.56 15.17
CA THR A 112 -1.29 -16.53 16.14
C THR A 112 -2.79 -16.76 15.92
N VAL A 113 -3.29 -17.88 16.45
CA VAL A 113 -4.71 -18.24 16.37
C VAL A 113 -5.37 -17.92 17.70
N ASP A 114 -6.44 -17.15 17.65
CA ASP A 114 -7.37 -16.95 18.74
C ASP A 114 -8.32 -18.16 18.83
N GLY A 115 -8.11 -18.99 19.86
CA GLY A 115 -8.88 -20.21 20.07
C GLY A 115 -10.37 -19.98 20.31
N GLU A 116 -10.76 -18.85 20.88
CA GLU A 116 -12.17 -18.55 21.16
C GLU A 116 -12.96 -18.22 19.89
N ARG A 117 -12.29 -17.59 18.92
CA ARG A 117 -12.89 -17.25 17.61
C ARG A 117 -12.72 -18.36 16.57
N CYS A 118 -11.85 -19.33 16.82
CA CYS A 118 -11.52 -20.36 15.85
C CYS A 118 -12.62 -21.43 15.76
N ALA A 119 -13.34 -21.47 14.64
CA ALA A 119 -14.36 -22.50 14.40
C ALA A 119 -13.78 -23.86 13.96
N GLY A 120 -12.45 -24.03 13.93
CA GLY A 120 -11.81 -25.28 13.51
C GLY A 120 -12.07 -25.70 12.05
N CYS A 121 -12.42 -24.77 11.16
CA CYS A 121 -12.87 -25.11 9.81
C CYS A 121 -11.78 -25.60 8.83
N GLY A 122 -10.51 -25.62 9.24
CA GLY A 122 -9.39 -26.12 8.43
C GLY A 122 -8.99 -25.25 7.22
N ARG A 123 -9.71 -24.15 6.94
CA ARG A 123 -9.43 -23.28 5.79
C ARG A 123 -7.99 -22.75 5.79
N CYS A 124 -7.47 -22.30 6.93
CA CYS A 124 -6.10 -21.81 7.04
C CYS A 124 -5.04 -22.90 6.76
N VAL A 125 -5.33 -24.16 7.08
CA VAL A 125 -4.46 -25.32 6.77
C VAL A 125 -4.35 -25.47 5.26
N TYR A 126 -5.49 -25.52 4.57
CA TYR A 126 -5.55 -25.63 3.11
C TYR A 126 -4.77 -24.51 2.39
N TRP A 127 -4.79 -23.30 2.94
CA TRP A 127 -4.15 -22.14 2.32
C TRP A 127 -2.69 -21.90 2.72
N CYS A 128 -2.12 -22.69 3.64
CA CYS A 128 -0.75 -22.44 4.10
C CYS A 128 0.28 -22.99 3.08
N PRO A 129 1.04 -22.15 2.36
CA PRO A 129 2.01 -22.64 1.37
C PRO A 129 3.21 -23.34 2.01
N ALA A 130 3.50 -23.04 3.27
CA ALA A 130 4.59 -23.66 4.02
C ALA A 130 4.17 -24.94 4.76
N GLY A 131 2.90 -25.35 4.69
CA GLY A 131 2.38 -26.47 5.48
C GLY A 131 2.56 -26.28 6.99
N ALA A 132 2.56 -25.03 7.45
CA ALA A 132 2.90 -24.66 8.83
C ALA A 132 1.72 -24.72 9.81
N ILE A 133 0.52 -25.11 9.36
CA ILE A 133 -0.70 -25.04 10.17
C ILE A 133 -1.32 -26.43 10.26
N GLU A 134 -1.66 -26.84 11.48
CA GLU A 134 -2.34 -28.11 11.77
C GLU A 134 -3.65 -27.84 12.49
N LEU A 135 -4.64 -28.72 12.29
CA LEU A 135 -5.93 -28.65 12.96
C LEU A 135 -5.95 -29.67 14.11
N HIS A 136 -6.14 -29.16 15.33
CA HIS A 136 -6.31 -29.97 16.53
C HIS A 136 -7.74 -29.86 17.06
N GLU A 137 -8.07 -30.61 18.10
CA GLU A 137 -9.41 -30.60 18.74
C GLU A 137 -9.83 -29.18 19.17
N ASN A 138 -8.87 -28.35 19.61
CA ASN A 138 -9.11 -26.98 20.08
C ASN A 138 -8.92 -25.91 19.00
N GLY A 139 -8.92 -26.30 17.72
CA GLY A 139 -8.77 -25.39 16.59
C GLY A 139 -7.40 -25.45 15.91
N ALA A 140 -7.14 -24.48 15.04
CA ALA A 140 -5.91 -24.41 14.26
C ALA A 140 -4.71 -23.96 15.11
N VAL A 141 -3.54 -24.54 14.85
CA VAL A 141 -2.27 -24.18 15.50
C VAL A 141 -1.21 -23.90 14.42
N ILE A 142 -0.49 -22.79 14.57
CA ILE A 142 0.56 -22.35 13.63
C ILE A 142 1.93 -22.71 14.21
N SER A 143 2.68 -23.56 13.49
CA SER A 143 4.08 -23.86 13.77
C SER A 143 4.94 -22.67 13.37
N ASN A 144 5.50 -21.97 14.37
CA ASN A 144 6.38 -20.84 14.11
C ASN A 144 7.59 -21.25 13.28
N ASP A 145 8.22 -22.39 13.57
CA ASP A 145 9.45 -22.83 12.89
C ASP A 145 9.26 -23.03 11.37
N ARG A 146 8.07 -23.49 10.96
CA ARG A 146 7.71 -23.63 9.54
C ARG A 146 7.07 -22.38 8.94
N CYS A 147 6.59 -21.46 9.77
CA CYS A 147 5.87 -20.28 9.30
C CYS A 147 6.83 -19.29 8.62
N ILE A 148 6.58 -19.04 7.33
CA ILE A 148 7.31 -18.08 6.51
C ILE A 148 6.72 -16.65 6.57
N GLY A 149 5.74 -16.39 7.44
CA GLY A 149 5.16 -15.05 7.60
C GLY A 149 4.31 -14.54 6.43
N CYS A 150 3.88 -15.42 5.52
CA CYS A 150 3.19 -15.00 4.27
C CYS A 150 1.78 -14.40 4.43
N GLY A 151 1.14 -14.55 5.59
CA GLY A 151 -0.18 -13.96 5.86
C GLY A 151 -1.39 -14.68 5.28
N GLU A 152 -1.22 -15.74 4.50
CA GLU A 152 -2.35 -16.43 3.83
C GLU A 152 -3.44 -16.90 4.81
N CYS A 153 -3.04 -17.32 6.01
CA CYS A 153 -3.97 -17.73 7.07
C CYS A 153 -4.76 -16.55 7.65
N VAL A 154 -4.14 -15.37 7.78
CA VAL A 154 -4.79 -14.14 8.24
C VAL A 154 -5.89 -13.73 7.26
N VAL A 155 -5.56 -13.69 5.97
CA VAL A 155 -6.49 -13.22 4.94
C VAL A 155 -7.61 -14.21 4.62
N SER A 156 -7.37 -15.50 4.83
CA SER A 156 -8.35 -16.56 4.54
C SER A 156 -9.29 -16.89 5.69
N CYS A 157 -9.00 -16.43 6.91
CA CYS A 157 -9.82 -16.73 8.08
C CYS A 157 -11.11 -15.91 8.08
N VAL A 158 -12.22 -16.54 7.71
CA VAL A 158 -13.56 -15.91 7.67
C VAL A 158 -14.15 -15.65 9.06
N HIS A 159 -13.58 -16.26 10.10
CA HIS A 159 -14.00 -16.07 11.50
C HIS A 159 -13.19 -14.97 12.21
N GLY A 160 -12.19 -14.38 11.54
CA GLY A 160 -11.29 -13.40 12.16
C GLY A 160 -10.45 -13.95 13.31
N ALA A 161 -10.30 -15.27 13.41
CA ALA A 161 -9.53 -15.95 14.45
C ALA A 161 -8.00 -15.81 14.26
N ILE A 162 -7.57 -15.34 13.08
CA ILE A 162 -6.16 -15.09 12.77
C ILE A 162 -6.09 -13.65 12.27
N ALA A 163 -5.50 -12.76 13.05
CA ALA A 163 -5.47 -11.32 12.78
C ALA A 163 -4.11 -10.85 12.27
N VAL A 164 -4.11 -9.71 11.57
CA VAL A 164 -2.87 -9.00 11.21
C VAL A 164 -2.21 -8.53 12.50
N SER A 165 -0.95 -8.90 12.73
CA SER A 165 -0.13 -8.20 13.71
C SER A 165 0.41 -6.93 13.06
N TRP A 166 0.04 -5.78 13.61
CA TRP A 166 0.45 -4.46 13.15
C TRP A 166 1.77 -4.00 13.79
N GLU A 167 2.45 -4.90 14.51
CA GLU A 167 3.72 -4.63 15.17
C GLU A 167 4.88 -4.74 14.17
N SER A 168 5.07 -3.69 13.38
CA SER A 168 6.24 -3.50 12.51
C SER A 168 6.81 -2.10 12.68
N GLU A 169 8.13 -2.00 12.63
CA GLU A 169 8.84 -0.71 12.64
C GLU A 169 8.45 0.09 11.38
N ALA A 170 8.03 1.35 11.55
CA ALA A 170 7.49 2.17 10.47
C ALA A 170 8.46 2.32 9.29
N GLY A 171 9.74 2.55 9.57
CA GLY A 171 10.81 2.59 8.58
C GLY A 171 10.95 1.27 7.81
N LEU A 172 10.77 0.13 8.45
CA LEU A 172 10.78 -1.17 7.77
C LEU A 172 9.60 -1.31 6.80
N VAL A 173 8.39 -0.88 7.20
CA VAL A 173 7.22 -0.85 6.30
C VAL A 173 7.49 0.05 5.09
N GLN A 174 8.08 1.23 5.30
CA GLN A 174 8.49 2.14 4.24
C GLN A 174 9.47 1.49 3.24
N ARG A 175 10.51 0.80 3.74
CA ARG A 175 11.49 0.09 2.91
C ARG A 175 10.85 -1.07 2.13
N LYS A 176 9.99 -1.86 2.77
CA LYS A 176 9.26 -2.96 2.12
C LYS A 176 8.36 -2.43 0.99
N MET A 177 7.65 -1.32 1.20
CA MET A 177 6.83 -0.71 0.15
C MET A 177 7.67 -0.31 -1.08
N ALA A 178 8.83 0.30 -0.88
CA ALA A 178 9.71 0.65 -1.99
C ALA A 178 10.14 -0.59 -2.81
N GLU A 179 10.43 -1.73 -2.18
CA GLU A 179 10.75 -2.97 -2.90
C GLU A 179 9.52 -3.59 -3.60
N PHE A 180 8.32 -3.45 -3.05
CA PHE A 180 7.09 -3.85 -3.76
C PHE A 180 6.81 -2.96 -4.98
N ALA A 181 7.15 -1.67 -4.92
CA ALA A 181 7.03 -0.77 -6.07
C ALA A 181 7.99 -1.16 -7.21
N LEU A 182 9.19 -1.69 -6.91
CA LEU A 182 10.07 -2.30 -7.93
C LEU A 182 9.38 -3.45 -8.65
N GLY A 183 8.77 -4.35 -7.88
CA GLY A 183 8.03 -5.49 -8.44
C GLY A 183 6.89 -5.05 -9.36
N ALA A 184 6.15 -4.02 -8.96
CA ALA A 184 5.05 -3.46 -9.75
C ALA A 184 5.51 -2.87 -11.09
N LEU A 185 6.70 -2.26 -11.13
CA LEU A 185 7.30 -1.70 -12.35
C LEU A 185 8.10 -2.71 -13.18
N SER A 186 8.21 -3.96 -12.73
CA SER A 186 8.97 -4.99 -13.44
C SER A 186 8.45 -5.19 -14.87
N GLY A 187 9.40 -5.11 -15.82
CA GLY A 187 9.13 -5.17 -17.26
C GLY A 187 8.46 -3.91 -17.85
N LYS A 188 8.26 -2.84 -17.08
CA LYS A 188 7.47 -1.65 -17.48
C LYS A 188 8.12 -0.31 -17.15
N VAL A 189 9.36 -0.30 -16.66
CA VAL A 189 10.09 0.93 -16.26
C VAL A 189 10.06 1.99 -17.36
N ASP A 190 10.35 1.63 -18.61
CA ASP A 190 10.34 2.57 -19.75
C ASP A 190 8.95 2.99 -20.24
N ARG A 191 7.90 2.35 -19.71
CA ARG A 191 6.49 2.52 -20.12
C ARG A 191 5.59 2.94 -18.95
N TYR A 192 6.21 3.55 -17.95
CA TYR A 192 5.54 4.09 -16.78
C TYR A 192 5.35 5.60 -16.88
N LEU A 193 4.18 6.09 -16.47
CA LEU A 193 3.86 7.50 -16.25
C LEU A 193 3.11 7.63 -14.92
N GLY A 194 3.70 8.32 -13.96
CA GLY A 194 3.03 8.74 -12.73
C GLY A 194 2.39 10.11 -12.89
N VAL A 195 1.16 10.25 -12.42
CA VAL A 195 0.44 11.52 -12.23
C VAL A 195 0.04 11.62 -10.77
N THR A 196 0.58 12.60 -10.06
CA THR A 196 0.33 12.83 -8.63
C THR A 196 -0.50 14.08 -8.43
N PHE A 197 -1.67 13.92 -7.85
CA PHE A 197 -2.54 15.03 -7.42
C PHE A 197 -2.07 15.49 -6.04
N VAL A 198 -1.53 16.70 -5.95
CA VAL A 198 -1.07 17.34 -4.71
C VAL A 198 -2.07 18.44 -4.35
N MET A 199 -3.28 17.99 -4.02
CA MET A 199 -4.43 18.83 -3.70
C MET A 199 -5.29 18.11 -2.67
N ASN A 200 -6.01 18.84 -1.84
CA ASN A 200 -6.79 18.27 -0.74
C ASN A 200 -5.95 17.32 0.14
N VAL A 201 -4.72 17.72 0.47
CA VAL A 201 -3.75 16.88 1.21
C VAL A 201 -4.30 16.55 2.60
N THR A 202 -4.87 15.35 2.75
CA THR A 202 -5.49 14.88 3.99
C THR A 202 -4.44 14.45 5.03
N PRO A 203 -4.79 14.49 6.34
CA PRO A 203 -3.86 14.07 7.39
C PRO A 203 -3.46 12.60 7.29
N ASP A 204 -4.43 11.75 6.97
CA ASP A 204 -4.33 10.31 7.07
C ASP A 204 -4.56 9.63 5.71
N CYS A 205 -4.64 8.29 5.72
CA CYS A 205 -4.94 7.53 4.51
C CYS A 205 -6.32 7.78 3.94
N ASP A 206 -6.44 7.84 2.61
CA ASP A 206 -7.72 7.81 1.90
C ASP A 206 -8.51 6.52 2.15
N CYS A 207 -7.87 5.50 2.74
CA CYS A 207 -8.58 4.30 3.21
C CYS A 207 -9.16 4.43 4.62
N CYS A 208 -8.88 5.52 5.33
CA CYS A 208 -9.51 5.81 6.61
C CYS A 208 -10.99 6.15 6.39
N SER A 209 -11.84 5.77 7.32
CA SER A 209 -13.28 6.09 7.28
C SER A 209 -13.59 7.55 7.67
N TRP A 210 -12.57 8.39 7.78
CA TRP A 210 -12.66 9.77 8.23
C TRP A 210 -11.64 10.60 7.45
N SER A 211 -11.89 11.91 7.37
CA SER A 211 -10.95 12.90 6.86
C SER A 211 -11.14 14.20 7.63
N ASP A 212 -10.08 15.01 7.66
CA ASP A 212 -10.14 16.40 8.15
C ASP A 212 -10.06 17.39 6.97
N ALA A 213 -10.07 18.69 7.30
CA ALA A 213 -9.61 19.74 6.40
C ALA A 213 -8.17 19.46 5.88
N PRO A 214 -7.83 19.91 4.66
CA PRO A 214 -6.49 19.78 4.12
C PRO A 214 -5.41 20.36 5.03
N LEU A 215 -4.24 19.72 5.05
CA LEU A 215 -3.09 20.16 5.81
C LEU A 215 -2.45 21.43 5.25
N VAL A 216 -2.48 21.58 3.92
CA VAL A 216 -1.87 22.67 3.16
C VAL A 216 -2.78 23.08 2.00
N PRO A 217 -2.65 24.30 1.45
CA PRO A 217 -3.30 24.68 0.20
C PRO A 217 -2.94 23.75 -0.96
N ASP A 218 -3.81 23.69 -1.96
CA ASP A 218 -3.57 22.91 -3.18
C ASP A 218 -2.31 23.40 -3.90
N VAL A 219 -1.42 22.45 -4.21
CA VAL A 219 -0.17 22.71 -4.93
C VAL A 219 -0.38 22.52 -6.44
N GLY A 220 -1.16 21.51 -6.83
CA GLY A 220 -1.48 21.20 -8.22
C GLY A 220 -1.26 19.74 -8.57
N ILE A 221 -0.84 19.48 -9.83
CA ILE A 221 -0.65 18.13 -10.36
C ILE A 221 0.78 17.98 -10.85
N LEU A 222 1.46 16.92 -10.43
CA LEU A 222 2.79 16.53 -10.89
C LEU A 222 2.67 15.37 -11.87
N ALA A 223 3.52 15.34 -12.89
CA ALA A 223 3.60 14.20 -13.81
C ALA A 223 5.06 13.89 -14.15
N GLY A 224 5.40 12.61 -14.25
CA GLY A 224 6.78 12.17 -14.43
C GLY A 224 6.92 10.67 -14.63
N ARG A 225 8.11 10.22 -15.02
CA ARG A 225 8.43 8.79 -15.24
C ARG A 225 9.26 8.16 -14.14
N ASP A 226 9.59 8.92 -13.11
CA ASP A 226 10.35 8.42 -11.97
C ASP A 226 9.46 8.56 -10.71
N PRO A 227 9.07 7.44 -10.08
CA PRO A 227 8.18 7.48 -8.92
C PRO A 227 8.86 8.07 -7.68
N VAL A 228 10.18 7.88 -7.52
CA VAL A 228 10.94 8.44 -6.38
C VAL A 228 11.05 9.95 -6.52
N ALA A 229 11.37 10.43 -7.73
CA ALA A 229 11.45 11.85 -8.03
C ALA A 229 10.09 12.55 -7.86
N LEU A 230 8.98 11.90 -8.26
CA LEU A 230 7.63 12.42 -8.10
C LEU A 230 7.22 12.55 -6.63
N ASP A 231 7.51 11.52 -5.82
CA ASP A 231 7.20 11.55 -4.40
C ASP A 231 8.07 12.55 -3.65
N GLN A 232 9.36 12.65 -4.00
CA GLN A 232 10.26 13.69 -3.47
C GLN A 232 9.76 15.10 -3.81
N ALA A 233 9.40 15.35 -5.08
CA ALA A 233 8.89 16.65 -5.50
C ALA A 233 7.58 17.01 -4.79
N GLY A 234 6.66 16.05 -4.65
CA GLY A 234 5.42 16.25 -3.90
C GLY A 234 5.67 16.60 -2.44
N HIS A 235 6.59 15.88 -1.78
CA HIS A 235 6.96 16.13 -0.40
C HIS A 235 7.58 17.51 -0.21
N ASP A 236 8.54 17.89 -1.04
CA ASP A 236 9.20 19.20 -0.98
C ASP A 236 8.21 20.35 -1.21
N LEU A 237 7.30 20.21 -2.18
CA LEU A 237 6.31 21.24 -2.47
C LEU A 237 5.28 21.39 -1.36
N VAL A 238 4.85 20.29 -0.72
CA VAL A 238 3.98 20.32 0.46
C VAL A 238 4.70 20.94 1.66
N LYS A 239 5.99 20.62 1.86
CA LYS A 239 6.82 21.26 2.89
C LYS A 239 6.94 22.77 2.69
N ALA A 240 7.00 23.23 1.44
CA ALA A 240 7.06 24.65 1.13
C ALA A 240 5.75 25.42 1.39
N GLN A 241 4.60 24.73 1.53
CA GLN A 241 3.32 25.38 1.80
C GLN A 241 3.15 25.79 3.27
N PRO A 242 2.35 26.83 3.56
CA PRO A 242 1.91 27.11 4.92
C PRO A 242 0.95 26.02 5.41
N GLY A 243 1.10 25.61 6.68
CA GLY A 243 0.15 24.71 7.34
C GLY A 243 -1.19 25.41 7.62
N ILE A 244 -2.28 24.67 7.47
CA ILE A 244 -3.65 25.14 7.75
C ILE A 244 -4.00 24.83 9.21
N VAL A 245 -4.25 25.87 10.01
CA VAL A 245 -4.49 25.78 11.47
C VAL A 245 -5.73 24.96 11.81
N SER A 246 -6.77 25.06 11.00
CA SER A 246 -8.04 24.38 11.24
C SER A 246 -8.00 22.89 10.88
N SER A 247 -6.87 22.38 10.39
CA SER A 247 -6.65 20.95 10.16
C SER A 247 -6.03 20.28 11.37
N ALA A 248 -5.87 18.96 11.30
CA ALA A 248 -5.20 18.12 12.31
C ALA A 248 -3.77 18.56 12.64
N LEU A 249 -3.13 19.41 11.81
CA LEU A 249 -1.87 20.06 12.17
C LEU A 249 -1.99 20.94 13.42
N GLY A 250 -3.12 21.64 13.59
CA GLY A 250 -3.38 22.52 14.74
C GLY A 250 -2.44 23.73 14.85
N VAL A 251 -1.57 23.97 13.86
CA VAL A 251 -0.52 25.00 13.88
C VAL A 251 -0.52 25.81 12.58
N SER A 252 -0.17 27.10 12.69
CA SER A 252 -0.15 28.03 11.56
C SER A 252 1.25 28.20 10.96
N GLY A 253 1.31 28.37 9.64
CA GLY A 253 2.47 28.96 8.96
C GLY A 253 3.73 28.10 8.99
N ALA A 254 4.90 28.75 8.97
CA ALA A 254 6.22 28.11 8.93
C ALA A 254 6.68 27.48 10.27
N ALA A 255 5.79 27.40 11.27
CA ALA A 255 6.12 26.86 12.60
C ALA A 255 6.55 25.39 12.56
N VAL A 256 6.19 24.68 11.49
CA VAL A 256 6.56 23.29 11.24
C VAL A 256 7.21 23.19 9.85
N GLU A 257 8.49 22.81 9.85
CA GLU A 257 9.27 22.62 8.62
C GLU A 257 8.67 21.49 7.78
N ASP A 258 8.48 20.32 8.39
CA ASP A 258 7.87 19.15 7.75
C ASP A 258 6.57 18.76 8.44
N LYS A 259 5.46 19.09 7.76
CA LYS A 259 4.09 18.95 8.27
C LYS A 259 3.74 17.47 8.49
N LEU A 260 4.21 16.61 7.60
CA LEU A 260 3.92 15.18 7.62
C LEU A 260 4.75 14.48 8.70
N ALA A 261 6.03 14.85 8.82
CA ALA A 261 6.89 14.34 9.88
C ALA A 261 6.41 14.76 11.27
N TYR A 262 5.96 16.02 11.41
CA TYR A 262 5.38 16.52 12.65
C TYR A 262 4.10 15.79 13.05
N LEU A 263 3.16 15.66 12.11
CA LEU A 263 1.86 15.04 12.38
C LEU A 263 2.00 13.57 12.78
N HIS A 264 2.82 12.81 12.04
CA HIS A 264 2.92 11.36 12.22
C HIS A 264 4.08 10.94 13.13
N ARG A 265 4.98 11.86 13.48
CA ARG A 265 6.23 11.58 14.23
C ARG A 265 7.10 10.52 13.56
N LEU A 266 7.16 10.59 12.23
CA LEU A 266 7.90 9.68 11.37
C LEU A 266 8.85 10.46 10.47
N ASP A 267 9.94 9.82 10.05
CA ASP A 267 10.77 10.34 8.98
C ASP A 267 10.25 9.82 7.63
N PRO A 268 9.68 10.67 6.76
CA PRO A 268 9.20 10.25 5.45
C PRO A 268 10.33 10.05 4.42
N ALA A 269 11.57 10.47 4.73
CA ALA A 269 12.71 10.30 3.84
C ALA A 269 13.12 8.82 3.72
N VAL A 270 12.85 7.99 4.73
CA VAL A 270 13.24 6.57 4.76
C VAL A 270 12.75 5.81 3.53
N GLN A 271 11.50 6.04 3.10
CA GLN A 271 10.93 5.43 1.90
C GLN A 271 11.67 5.86 0.62
N LEU A 272 11.98 7.15 0.51
CA LEU A 272 12.63 7.75 -0.66
C LEU A 272 14.09 7.32 -0.78
N GLU A 273 14.82 7.31 0.34
CA GLU A 273 16.21 6.85 0.43
C GLU A 273 16.34 5.39 0.05
N HIS A 274 15.46 4.54 0.60
CA HIS A 274 15.48 3.13 0.25
C HIS A 274 15.11 2.92 -1.21
N GLY A 275 14.10 3.62 -1.71
CA GLY A 275 13.71 3.58 -3.13
C GLY A 275 14.88 3.87 -4.07
N GLU A 276 15.61 4.95 -3.82
CA GLU A 276 16.83 5.25 -4.58
C GLU A 276 17.92 4.17 -4.40
N ALA A 277 18.12 3.72 -3.17
CA ALA A 277 19.14 2.74 -2.83
C ALA A 277 18.91 1.32 -3.41
N VAL A 278 17.68 0.99 -3.79
CA VAL A 278 17.32 -0.25 -4.50
C VAL A 278 17.09 -0.04 -6.00
N GLY A 279 17.30 1.18 -6.52
CA GLY A 279 17.19 1.49 -7.94
C GLY A 279 15.75 1.66 -8.46
N LEU A 280 14.79 2.00 -7.60
CA LEU A 280 13.41 2.30 -8.00
C LEU A 280 13.29 3.61 -8.81
N GLY A 281 14.23 4.53 -8.59
CA GLY A 281 14.27 5.85 -9.18
C GLY A 281 15.35 6.70 -8.52
N VAL A 282 15.35 7.99 -8.78
CA VAL A 282 16.29 8.95 -8.16
C VAL A 282 15.54 10.05 -7.42
N ARG A 283 16.14 10.56 -6.34
CA ARG A 283 15.55 11.67 -5.57
C ARG A 283 15.70 13.01 -6.26
N SER A 284 16.72 13.18 -7.11
CA SER A 284 16.93 14.43 -7.83
C SER A 284 15.86 14.65 -8.89
N TYR A 285 15.28 15.84 -8.94
CA TYR A 285 14.28 16.21 -9.94
C TYR A 285 14.48 17.65 -10.44
N ARG A 286 13.83 17.97 -11.56
CA ARG A 286 13.70 19.33 -12.08
C ARG A 286 12.25 19.59 -12.47
N LEU A 287 11.65 20.60 -11.86
CA LEU A 287 10.29 21.03 -12.22
C LEU A 287 10.30 21.85 -13.51
N ARG A 288 9.30 21.58 -14.36
CA ARG A 288 8.97 22.38 -15.54
C ARG A 288 7.47 22.62 -15.53
N THR A 289 7.07 23.87 -15.32
CA THR A 289 5.66 24.28 -15.42
C THR A 289 5.27 24.31 -16.89
N ILE A 290 4.09 23.77 -17.20
CA ILE A 290 3.50 23.72 -18.55
C ILE A 290 2.27 24.62 -18.55
#